data_AF-A0A511Y4H8-F1
#
_entry.id   AF-A0A511Y4H8-F1
#
_cell.length_a   1.000
_cell.length_b   1.000
_cell.length_c   1.000
_cell.angle_alpha   90.00
_cell.angle_beta   90.00
_cell.angle_gamma   90.00
#
_symmetry.space_group_name_H-M   'P 1'
#
loop_
_entity.id
_entity.type
_entity.pdbx_description
1 polymer ?
#
loop_
_entity_poly.entity_id
_entity_poly.type
_entity_poly.pdbx_seq_one_letter_code
_entity_poly.pdbx_strand_id
1 'polypeptide(L)'
;MSNLFFRIYLIVFAFITQSAFAQQYPGGLSDGTLKVNEGSVPVKIYSTTEIGDLNAFPEKATDSNILVILNESNFEPAYFNYSATTLEKYKSLHYQLFDKDFKLIDGPATQDNITKFKYAVKTAKPINGTDSIALETPFKIWDPSKGIQLGPVTLHFYSLMFVFAFGFGYILMLRIFKIDNVNQKYLEPLFTWTLIGTILGARLGHVIFYQPELFKEDFWSVFLPISTKNGLKFTGFSGLASHGATIALIFTTLYYSFKIIKKNPFWVYDRIGIVVALGGAFVRIGNFFNSEIVGKAVDPNSPLAILFPQQSSEYGPTVPRYPGQLLEAVGYFLLFILLWILYRKTNKKYQQGWLFGLFFIILWAVRFFVEFLKEPQGDEFIQIGGLNTGQVLSIPFMIAGVVIMIISKKFKITQAENEKPE
;
A
#
# COMPACT_ATOMS: atom_id res chain seq x y z
N MET A 1 7.84 -31.48 21.91
CA MET A 1 7.45 -30.33 21.08
C MET A 1 7.19 -30.85 19.68
N SER A 2 6.03 -30.60 19.06
CA SER A 2 5.67 -31.30 17.83
C SER A 2 6.59 -30.89 16.66
N ASN A 3 6.89 -31.84 15.77
CA ASN A 3 7.66 -31.63 14.53
C ASN A 3 7.16 -30.43 13.71
N LEU A 4 5.90 -30.05 13.87
CA LEU A 4 5.28 -28.88 13.25
C LEU A 4 5.83 -27.55 13.81
N PHE A 5 5.94 -27.41 15.13
CA PHE A 5 6.49 -26.19 15.75
C PHE A 5 7.96 -25.99 15.38
N PHE A 6 8.74 -27.07 15.31
CA PHE A 6 10.13 -27.01 14.88
C PHE A 6 10.26 -26.63 13.40
N ARG A 7 9.39 -27.16 12.53
CA ARG A 7 9.35 -26.78 11.10
C ARG A 7 8.89 -25.34 10.90
N ILE A 8 7.88 -24.88 11.64
CA ILE A 8 7.45 -23.47 11.62
C ILE A 8 8.58 -22.57 12.13
N TYR A 9 9.25 -22.96 13.22
CA TYR A 9 10.41 -22.22 13.73
C TYR A 9 11.53 -22.16 12.70
N LEU A 10 11.87 -23.26 12.03
CA LEU A 10 12.90 -23.27 10.98
C LEU A 10 12.50 -22.43 9.76
N ILE A 11 11.23 -22.42 9.37
CA ILE A 11 10.74 -21.56 8.28
C ILE A 11 10.83 -20.09 8.72
N VAL A 12 10.32 -19.75 9.91
CA VAL A 12 10.38 -18.39 10.45
C VAL A 12 11.83 -17.93 10.64
N PHE A 13 12.69 -18.79 11.17
CA PHE A 13 14.12 -18.53 11.36
C PHE A 13 14.84 -18.37 10.02
N ALA A 14 14.63 -19.27 9.06
CA ALA A 14 15.19 -19.17 7.71
C ALA A 14 14.76 -17.87 7.02
N PHE A 15 13.47 -17.53 7.15
CA PHE A 15 12.91 -16.29 6.60
C PHE A 15 13.54 -15.05 7.26
N ILE A 16 13.69 -15.04 8.58
CA ILE A 16 14.38 -13.98 9.33
C ILE A 16 15.85 -13.89 8.92
N THR A 17 16.54 -15.01 8.69
CA THR A 17 17.95 -15.02 8.28
C THR A 17 18.17 -14.60 6.83
N GLN A 18 17.27 -14.95 5.90
CA GLN A 18 17.30 -14.42 4.53
C GLN A 18 16.97 -12.92 4.49
N SER A 19 16.26 -12.42 5.48
CA SER A 19 15.94 -11.00 5.63
C SER A 19 17.10 -10.19 6.24
N ALA A 20 18.13 -10.87 6.76
CA ALA A 20 19.28 -10.24 7.40
C ALA A 20 20.39 -9.85 6.42
N PHE A 21 20.32 -10.29 5.16
CA PHE A 21 21.30 -9.96 4.12
C PHE A 21 20.61 -9.17 3.01
N ALA A 22 20.80 -7.85 2.99
CA ALA A 22 20.38 -7.03 1.87
C ALA A 22 21.18 -7.44 0.63
N GLN A 23 20.47 -7.83 -0.44
CA GLN A 23 21.12 -8.17 -1.69
C GLN A 23 21.62 -6.89 -2.38
N GLN A 24 22.87 -6.90 -2.82
CA GLN A 24 23.40 -5.82 -3.64
C GLN A 24 23.04 -6.05 -5.10
N TYR A 25 22.52 -5.00 -5.73
CA TYR A 25 22.23 -4.94 -7.17
C TYR A 25 23.18 -3.91 -7.80
N PRO A 26 24.35 -4.33 -8.31
CA PRO A 26 25.31 -3.42 -8.92
C PRO A 26 24.66 -2.59 -10.03
N GLY A 27 24.76 -1.26 -9.93
CA GLY A 27 24.15 -0.33 -10.89
C GLY A 27 22.63 -0.25 -10.85
N GLY A 28 21.95 -0.87 -9.87
CA GLY A 28 20.49 -0.87 -9.78
C GLY A 28 19.80 -1.65 -10.89
N LEU A 29 20.50 -2.62 -11.48
CA LEU A 29 20.03 -3.42 -12.61
C LEU A 29 19.62 -4.81 -12.15
N SER A 30 18.52 -5.32 -12.69
CA SER A 30 18.01 -6.67 -12.42
C SER A 30 18.27 -7.61 -13.59
N ASP A 31 18.46 -8.90 -13.33
CA ASP A 31 18.67 -9.88 -14.40
C ASP A 31 17.35 -10.34 -15.03
N GLY A 32 17.36 -10.50 -16.35
CA GLY A 32 16.26 -11.09 -17.13
C GLY A 32 16.76 -11.72 -18.42
N THR A 33 15.85 -12.36 -19.14
CA THR A 33 16.13 -12.96 -20.46
C THR A 33 15.00 -12.59 -21.42
N LEU A 34 15.36 -11.98 -22.55
CA LEU A 34 14.45 -11.87 -23.68
C LEU A 34 14.47 -13.17 -24.47
N LYS A 35 13.32 -13.83 -24.54
CA LYS A 35 13.05 -14.88 -25.53
C LYS A 35 12.73 -14.19 -26.83
N VAL A 36 13.56 -14.42 -27.85
CA VAL A 36 13.37 -13.85 -29.20
C VAL A 36 13.28 -15.04 -30.15
N ASN A 37 12.05 -15.36 -30.57
CA ASN A 37 11.71 -16.64 -31.21
C ASN A 37 12.17 -17.82 -30.34
N GLU A 38 13.05 -18.67 -30.86
CA GLU A 38 13.67 -19.78 -30.10
C GLU A 38 14.97 -19.37 -29.37
N GLY A 39 15.46 -18.16 -29.62
CA GLY A 39 16.68 -17.62 -29.02
C GLY A 39 16.48 -17.08 -27.62
N SER A 40 17.55 -17.05 -26.83
CA SER A 40 17.59 -16.43 -25.50
C SER A 40 18.67 -15.35 -25.46
N VAL A 41 18.26 -14.13 -25.13
CA VAL A 41 19.14 -12.96 -25.03
C VAL A 41 19.12 -12.48 -23.57
N PRO A 42 20.18 -12.75 -22.79
CA PRO A 42 20.31 -12.22 -21.44
C PRO A 42 20.29 -10.69 -21.48
N VAL A 43 19.51 -10.06 -20.61
CA VAL A 43 19.36 -8.60 -20.52
C VAL A 43 19.48 -8.13 -19.07
N LYS A 44 19.97 -6.90 -18.90
CA LYS A 44 19.85 -6.14 -17.65
C LYS A 44 18.61 -5.26 -17.73
N ILE A 45 17.74 -5.38 -16.74
CA ILE A 45 16.48 -4.66 -16.61
C ILE A 45 16.71 -3.41 -15.77
N TYR A 46 16.28 -2.27 -16.29
CA TYR A 46 16.26 -0.98 -15.62
C TYR A 46 14.83 -0.41 -15.60
N SER A 47 14.50 0.33 -14.54
CA SER A 47 13.24 1.05 -14.41
C SER A 47 13.40 2.21 -13.44
N THR A 48 12.76 3.34 -13.73
CA THR A 48 12.69 4.48 -12.83
C THR A 48 11.43 5.29 -13.07
N THR A 49 10.84 5.86 -12.02
CA THR A 49 9.80 6.87 -12.12
C THR A 49 10.37 8.28 -12.31
N GLU A 50 11.66 8.48 -12.06
CA GLU A 50 12.34 9.77 -12.23
C GLU A 50 12.70 10.02 -13.68
N ILE A 51 12.07 11.07 -14.21
CA ILE A 51 12.24 11.49 -15.60
C ILE A 51 13.71 11.88 -15.90
N GLY A 52 14.38 12.55 -14.94
CA GLY A 52 15.78 12.95 -15.09
C GLY A 52 16.73 11.75 -15.19
N ASP A 53 16.54 10.74 -14.34
CA ASP A 53 17.33 9.51 -14.37
C ASP A 53 17.07 8.71 -15.64
N LEU A 54 15.81 8.61 -16.07
CA LEU A 54 15.44 7.94 -17.32
C LEU A 54 16.15 8.56 -18.52
N ASN A 55 16.21 9.90 -18.59
CA ASN A 55 16.86 10.63 -19.67
C ASN A 55 18.40 10.52 -19.63
N ALA A 56 18.99 10.38 -18.45
CA ALA A 56 20.44 10.20 -18.30
C ALA A 56 20.90 8.74 -18.54
N PHE A 57 20.02 7.76 -18.36
CA PHE A 57 20.37 6.34 -18.36
C PHE A 57 20.99 5.81 -19.67
N PRO A 58 20.53 6.16 -20.89
CA PRO A 58 21.07 5.62 -22.14
C PRO A 58 22.59 5.79 -22.32
N GLU A 59 23.16 6.85 -21.75
CA GLU A 59 24.59 7.17 -21.80
C GLU A 59 25.41 6.42 -20.75
N LYS A 60 24.76 5.96 -19.66
CA LYS A 60 25.39 5.18 -18.59
C LYS A 60 25.44 3.68 -18.90
N ALA A 61 24.69 3.22 -19.90
CA ALA A 61 24.52 1.81 -20.19
C ALA A 61 25.86 1.15 -20.59
N THR A 62 26.13 0.01 -19.95
CA THR A 62 27.34 -0.83 -20.16
C THR A 62 27.27 -1.61 -21.48
N ASP A 63 28.33 -2.36 -21.81
CA ASP A 63 28.41 -3.29 -22.97
C ASP A 63 27.40 -4.48 -22.91
N SER A 64 26.47 -4.48 -21.95
CA SER A 64 25.45 -5.52 -21.78
C SER A 64 24.21 -5.23 -22.62
N ASN A 65 23.43 -6.25 -22.97
CA ASN A 65 22.09 -6.03 -23.49
C ASN A 65 21.21 -5.43 -22.39
N ILE A 66 20.41 -4.43 -22.74
CA ILE A 66 19.58 -3.65 -21.80
C ILE A 66 18.12 -3.75 -22.20
N LEU A 67 17.25 -3.86 -21.19
CA LEU A 67 15.83 -3.59 -21.30
C LEU A 67 15.45 -2.53 -20.28
N VAL A 68 14.83 -1.43 -20.73
CA VAL A 68 14.27 -0.41 -19.87
C VAL A 68 12.76 -0.55 -19.85
N ILE A 69 12.17 -0.69 -18.66
CA ILE A 69 10.74 -0.60 -18.46
C ILE A 69 10.39 0.88 -18.34
N LEU A 70 9.60 1.35 -19.29
CA LEU A 70 9.11 2.72 -19.37
C LEU A 70 7.84 2.83 -18.50
N ASN A 71 7.88 3.68 -17.48
CA ASN A 71 6.73 3.87 -16.58
C ASN A 71 5.75 4.87 -17.18
N GLU A 72 4.45 4.63 -16.98
CA GLU A 72 3.41 5.53 -17.45
C GLU A 72 3.61 6.98 -16.93
N SER A 73 4.12 7.12 -15.69
CA SER A 73 4.45 8.42 -15.11
C SER A 73 5.57 9.18 -15.84
N ASN A 74 6.44 8.49 -16.60
CA ASN A 74 7.47 9.15 -17.39
C ASN A 74 6.92 9.75 -18.70
N PHE A 75 5.73 9.32 -19.13
CA PHE A 75 5.17 9.58 -20.45
C PHE A 75 3.80 10.25 -20.38
N GLU A 76 3.53 11.02 -19.32
CA GLU A 76 2.30 11.79 -19.20
C GLU A 76 2.19 12.82 -20.34
N PRO A 77 1.06 12.90 -21.07
CA PRO A 77 0.91 13.79 -22.23
C PRO A 77 1.20 15.27 -21.94
N ALA A 78 1.01 15.72 -20.70
CA ALA A 78 1.33 17.07 -20.26
C ALA A 78 2.83 17.41 -20.37
N TYR A 79 3.71 16.41 -20.33
CA TYR A 79 5.17 16.53 -20.47
C TYR A 79 5.68 15.94 -21.79
N PHE A 80 4.84 15.96 -22.83
CA PHE A 80 5.12 15.34 -24.13
C PHE A 80 6.48 15.72 -24.72
N ASN A 81 6.81 17.02 -24.78
CA ASN A 81 8.07 17.48 -25.41
C ASN A 81 9.31 16.87 -24.75
N TYR A 82 9.32 16.77 -23.42
CA TYR A 82 10.41 16.14 -22.68
C TYR A 82 10.46 14.64 -22.96
N SER A 83 9.30 13.98 -22.89
CA SER A 83 9.15 12.54 -23.10
C SER A 83 9.60 12.12 -24.49
N ALA A 84 9.18 12.86 -25.51
CA ALA A 84 9.57 12.66 -26.91
C ALA A 84 11.08 12.84 -27.11
N THR A 85 11.67 13.89 -26.52
CA THR A 85 13.13 14.12 -26.57
C THR A 85 13.89 12.96 -25.93
N THR A 86 13.38 12.43 -24.81
CA THR A 86 13.96 11.26 -24.15
C THR A 86 13.92 10.05 -25.08
N LEU A 87 12.77 9.73 -25.70
CA LEU A 87 12.67 8.59 -26.63
C LEU A 87 13.59 8.73 -27.85
N GLU A 88 13.72 9.93 -28.42
CA GLU A 88 14.64 10.16 -29.54
C GLU A 88 16.11 9.99 -29.12
N LYS A 89 16.47 10.33 -27.88
CA LYS A 89 17.79 10.02 -27.31
C LYS A 89 18.02 8.51 -27.18
N TYR A 90 17.00 7.76 -26.75
CA TYR A 90 17.09 6.29 -26.73
C TYR A 90 17.32 5.74 -28.15
N LYS A 91 16.54 6.20 -29.15
CA LYS A 91 16.70 5.78 -30.55
C LYS A 91 18.09 6.12 -31.11
N SER A 92 18.61 7.33 -30.85
CA SER A 92 19.93 7.75 -31.35
C SER A 92 21.07 6.93 -30.76
N LEU A 93 20.85 6.33 -29.58
CA LEU A 93 21.78 5.41 -28.92
C LEU A 93 21.47 3.93 -29.20
N HIS A 94 20.72 3.66 -30.26
CA HIS A 94 20.37 2.35 -30.81
C HIS A 94 19.43 1.50 -29.93
N TYR A 95 18.59 2.13 -29.12
CA TYR A 95 17.48 1.42 -28.49
C TYR A 95 16.30 1.30 -29.45
N GLN A 96 15.72 0.10 -29.51
CA GLN A 96 14.46 -0.18 -30.18
C GLN A 96 13.32 -0.01 -29.18
N LEU A 97 12.23 0.64 -29.61
CA LEU A 97 11.10 0.95 -28.74
C LEU A 97 9.94 -0.01 -29.01
N PHE A 98 9.29 -0.48 -27.95
CA PHE A 98 8.22 -1.47 -28.04
C PHE A 98 7.00 -1.05 -27.22
N ASP A 99 5.83 -1.54 -27.64
CA ASP A 99 4.62 -1.50 -26.81
C ASP A 99 4.63 -2.58 -25.71
N LYS A 100 3.57 -2.61 -24.91
CA LYS A 100 3.41 -3.56 -23.79
C LYS A 100 3.37 -5.03 -24.23
N ASP A 101 3.02 -5.30 -25.49
CA ASP A 101 2.92 -6.63 -26.08
C ASP A 101 4.21 -6.97 -26.88
N PHE A 102 5.29 -6.21 -26.64
CA PHE A 102 6.57 -6.30 -27.33
C PHE A 102 6.47 -6.14 -28.87
N LYS A 103 5.53 -5.33 -29.36
CA LYS A 103 5.51 -4.95 -30.78
C LYS A 103 6.36 -3.72 -31.00
N LEU A 104 7.22 -3.78 -32.01
CA LEU A 104 8.14 -2.69 -32.37
C LEU A 104 7.36 -1.43 -32.79
N ILE A 105 7.78 -0.27 -32.29
CA ILE A 105 7.23 1.04 -32.64
C ILE A 105 8.33 1.87 -33.33
N ASP A 106 8.33 1.87 -34.66
CA ASP A 106 9.33 2.59 -35.47
C ASP A 106 8.98 4.07 -35.73
N GLY A 107 7.73 4.46 -35.50
CA GLY A 107 7.24 5.81 -35.74
C GLY A 107 7.77 6.86 -34.75
N PRO A 108 7.64 8.16 -35.08
CA PRO A 108 7.92 9.23 -34.13
C PRO A 108 6.94 9.18 -32.95
N ALA A 109 7.39 9.67 -31.79
CA ALA A 109 6.49 9.91 -30.67
C ALA A 109 5.54 11.08 -31.00
N THR A 110 4.25 10.89 -30.73
CA THR A 110 3.18 11.88 -30.88
C THR A 110 2.38 11.95 -29.57
N GLN A 111 1.60 13.01 -29.36
CA GLN A 111 0.73 13.10 -28.18
C GLN A 111 -0.22 11.90 -28.05
N ASP A 112 -0.67 11.33 -29.18
CA ASP A 112 -1.62 10.22 -29.20
C ASP A 112 -0.99 8.84 -28.93
N ASN A 113 0.32 8.69 -29.17
CA ASN A 113 1.00 7.40 -29.01
C ASN A 113 2.00 7.36 -27.85
N ILE A 114 2.29 8.48 -27.18
CA ILE A 114 3.35 8.58 -26.17
C ILE A 114 3.17 7.59 -25.02
N THR A 115 1.93 7.26 -24.66
CA THR A 115 1.60 6.29 -23.60
C THR A 115 1.66 4.82 -24.05
N LYS A 116 1.87 4.56 -25.35
CA LYS A 116 2.00 3.20 -25.89
C LYS A 116 3.40 2.63 -25.72
N PHE A 117 4.42 3.47 -25.62
CA PHE A 117 5.80 3.04 -25.42
C PHE A 117 5.95 2.42 -24.03
N LYS A 118 6.36 1.15 -23.99
CA LYS A 118 6.50 0.38 -22.74
C LYS A 118 7.90 -0.13 -22.48
N TYR A 119 8.64 -0.49 -23.52
CA TYR A 119 10.01 -0.97 -23.38
C TYR A 119 10.95 -0.24 -24.33
N ALA A 120 12.15 0.03 -23.86
CA ALA A 120 13.28 0.39 -24.72
C ALA A 120 14.36 -0.68 -24.58
N VAL A 121 14.70 -1.35 -25.68
CA VAL A 121 15.60 -2.51 -25.68
C VAL A 121 16.82 -2.21 -26.54
N LYS A 122 18.00 -2.49 -26.01
CA LYS A 122 19.27 -2.42 -26.75
C LYS A 122 19.95 -3.78 -26.66
N THR A 123 20.11 -4.43 -27.79
CA THR A 123 20.72 -5.77 -27.91
C THR A 123 21.83 -5.74 -28.94
N ALA A 124 22.82 -6.63 -28.78
CA ALA A 124 23.94 -6.73 -29.73
C ALA A 124 23.47 -7.06 -31.16
N LYS A 125 22.38 -7.81 -31.29
CA LYS A 125 21.67 -8.04 -32.55
C LYS A 125 20.30 -7.37 -32.47
N PRO A 126 19.98 -6.44 -33.38
CA PRO A 126 18.66 -5.83 -33.45
C PRO A 126 17.57 -6.89 -33.59
N ILE A 127 16.45 -6.68 -32.91
CA ILE A 127 15.28 -7.54 -32.97
C ILE A 127 14.42 -7.12 -34.17
N ASN A 128 13.98 -8.06 -35.00
CA ASN A 128 13.14 -7.74 -36.15
C ASN A 128 11.68 -7.53 -35.73
N GLY A 129 10.93 -6.70 -36.46
CA GLY A 129 9.52 -6.45 -36.15
C GLY A 129 8.59 -7.67 -36.27
N THR A 130 9.05 -8.75 -36.89
CA THR A 130 8.32 -10.03 -37.01
C THR A 130 8.67 -11.04 -35.91
N ASP A 131 9.67 -10.75 -35.08
CA ASP A 131 10.11 -11.68 -34.04
C ASP A 131 9.07 -11.78 -32.92
N SER A 132 8.86 -12.99 -32.40
CA SER A 132 8.08 -13.20 -31.18
C SER A 132 8.98 -12.93 -29.97
N ILE A 133 8.54 -12.03 -29.09
CA ILE A 133 9.34 -11.57 -27.96
C ILE A 133 8.59 -11.82 -26.65
N ALA A 134 9.28 -12.35 -25.66
CA ALA A 134 8.79 -12.43 -24.28
C ALA A 134 9.92 -12.14 -23.29
N LEU A 135 9.59 -11.51 -22.17
CA LEU A 135 10.53 -11.30 -21.07
C LEU A 135 10.33 -12.37 -20.00
N GLU A 136 11.40 -13.10 -19.71
CA GLU A 136 11.48 -14.07 -18.61
C GLU A 136 12.37 -13.52 -17.49
N THR A 137 11.88 -13.62 -16.26
CA THR A 137 12.59 -13.20 -15.03
C THR A 137 12.40 -14.25 -13.94
N PRO A 138 13.37 -14.41 -13.01
CA PRO A 138 13.22 -15.31 -11.87
C PRO A 138 12.22 -14.76 -10.82
N PHE A 139 11.92 -13.46 -10.88
CA PHE A 139 10.95 -12.76 -10.04
C PHE A 139 9.71 -12.33 -10.85
N LYS A 140 8.66 -11.88 -10.17
CA LYS A 140 7.48 -11.28 -10.83
C LYS A 140 7.65 -9.78 -11.02
N ILE A 141 7.19 -9.25 -12.15
CA ILE A 141 7.10 -7.81 -12.39
C ILE A 141 5.67 -7.37 -12.06
N TRP A 142 5.52 -6.47 -11.08
CA TRP A 142 4.22 -5.93 -10.67
C TRP A 142 4.03 -4.53 -11.24
N ASP A 143 3.32 -4.48 -12.36
CA ASP A 143 3.09 -3.27 -13.14
C ASP A 143 1.63 -3.17 -13.59
N PRO A 144 0.68 -3.11 -12.64
CA PRO A 144 -0.75 -3.07 -12.94
C PRO A 144 -1.17 -1.69 -13.48
N SER A 145 -2.33 -1.62 -14.13
CA SER A 145 -2.99 -0.32 -14.30
C SER A 145 -3.34 0.27 -12.93
N LYS A 146 -3.35 1.60 -12.81
CA LYS A 146 -3.69 2.28 -11.54
C LYS A 146 -5.17 2.13 -11.15
N GLY A 147 -6.02 1.71 -12.08
CA GLY A 147 -7.46 1.58 -11.86
C GLY A 147 -8.25 1.16 -13.10
N ILE A 148 -9.56 1.34 -13.01
CA ILE A 148 -10.54 1.05 -14.06
C ILE A 148 -11.03 2.39 -14.63
N GLN A 149 -10.95 2.55 -15.96
CA GLN A 149 -11.44 3.74 -16.64
C GLN A 149 -12.96 3.71 -16.76
N LEU A 150 -13.64 4.70 -16.17
CA LEU A 150 -15.10 4.89 -16.19
C LEU A 150 -15.43 6.20 -16.93
N GLY A 151 -15.28 6.19 -18.25
CA GLY A 151 -15.42 7.39 -19.07
C GLY A 151 -14.36 8.44 -18.70
N PRO A 152 -14.73 9.66 -18.25
CA PRO A 152 -13.78 10.71 -17.88
C PRO A 152 -13.12 10.52 -16.51
N VAL A 153 -13.56 9.55 -15.71
CA VAL A 153 -13.06 9.33 -14.33
C VAL A 153 -12.39 7.97 -14.23
N THR A 154 -11.23 7.91 -13.57
CA THR A 154 -10.56 6.65 -13.25
C THR A 154 -10.90 6.22 -11.83
N LEU A 155 -11.49 5.03 -11.66
CA LEU A 155 -11.65 4.40 -10.36
C LEU A 155 -10.34 3.71 -9.98
N HIS A 156 -9.54 4.37 -9.15
CA HIS A 156 -8.28 3.80 -8.66
C HIS A 156 -8.51 2.56 -7.80
N PHE A 157 -7.66 1.54 -7.94
CA PHE A 157 -7.73 0.33 -7.11
C PHE A 157 -7.56 0.65 -5.62
N TYR A 158 -6.72 1.62 -5.29
CA TYR A 158 -6.58 2.13 -3.93
C TYR A 158 -7.91 2.64 -3.36
N SER A 159 -8.63 3.48 -4.12
CA SER A 159 -9.96 3.99 -3.74
C SER A 159 -10.98 2.85 -3.63
N LEU A 160 -10.92 1.86 -4.52
CA LEU A 160 -11.77 0.68 -4.44
C LEU A 160 -11.53 -0.13 -3.16
N MET A 161 -10.27 -0.23 -2.71
CA MET A 161 -9.96 -0.89 -1.43
C MET A 161 -10.53 -0.13 -0.22
N PHE A 162 -10.60 1.21 -0.28
CA PHE A 162 -11.32 2.00 0.73
C PHE A 162 -12.83 1.70 0.70
N VAL A 163 -13.43 1.61 -0.49
CA VAL A 163 -14.83 1.20 -0.64
C VAL A 163 -15.07 -0.18 -0.02
N PHE A 164 -14.17 -1.14 -0.25
CA PHE A 164 -14.25 -2.46 0.39
C PHE A 164 -14.09 -2.39 1.90
N ALA A 165 -13.13 -1.63 2.42
CA ALA A 165 -12.94 -1.45 3.86
C ALA A 165 -14.20 -0.92 4.56
N PHE A 166 -14.81 0.14 4.03
CA PHE A 166 -16.04 0.72 4.58
C PHE A 166 -17.27 -0.15 4.33
N GLY A 167 -17.41 -0.71 3.12
CA GLY A 167 -18.56 -1.54 2.73
C GLY A 167 -18.64 -2.85 3.51
N PHE A 168 -17.55 -3.62 3.55
CA PHE A 168 -17.48 -4.82 4.39
C PHE A 168 -17.57 -4.46 5.87
N GLY A 169 -17.02 -3.31 6.26
CA GLY A 169 -17.13 -2.84 7.64
C GLY A 169 -18.57 -2.58 8.07
N TYR A 170 -19.39 -1.95 7.22
CA TYR A 170 -20.82 -1.77 7.45
C TYR A 170 -21.54 -3.12 7.59
N ILE A 171 -21.30 -4.06 6.66
CA ILE A 171 -21.91 -5.39 6.66
C ILE A 171 -21.56 -6.18 7.93
N LEU A 172 -20.30 -6.13 8.35
CA LEU A 172 -19.83 -6.81 9.55
C LEU A 172 -20.36 -6.15 10.82
N MET A 173 -20.38 -4.82 10.91
CA MET A 173 -20.97 -4.11 12.05
C MET A 173 -22.48 -4.36 12.17
N LEU A 174 -23.21 -4.41 11.05
CA LEU A 174 -24.61 -4.82 11.03
C LEU A 174 -24.79 -6.21 11.63
N ARG A 175 -23.91 -7.14 11.29
CA ARG A 175 -23.93 -8.50 11.84
C ARG A 175 -23.60 -8.52 13.34
N ILE A 176 -22.62 -7.73 13.77
CA ILE A 176 -22.27 -7.55 15.19
C ILE A 176 -23.47 -7.01 15.97
N PHE A 177 -24.19 -6.01 15.45
CA PHE A 177 -25.35 -5.41 16.12
C PHE A 177 -26.49 -6.42 16.27
N LYS A 178 -26.75 -7.24 15.24
CA LYS A 178 -27.70 -8.35 15.33
C LYS A 178 -27.29 -9.40 16.36
N ILE A 179 -26.01 -9.75 16.43
CA ILE A 179 -25.47 -10.73 17.40
C ILE A 179 -25.57 -10.20 18.85
N ASP A 180 -25.37 -8.90 19.04
CA ASP A 180 -25.39 -8.25 20.35
C ASP A 180 -26.76 -7.67 20.73
N ASN A 181 -27.81 -7.93 19.94
CA ASN A 181 -29.16 -7.38 20.12
C ASN A 181 -29.15 -5.86 20.34
N VAL A 182 -28.40 -5.15 19.49
CA VAL A 182 -28.33 -3.68 19.45
C VAL A 182 -29.17 -3.18 18.29
N ASN A 183 -30.01 -2.17 18.55
CA ASN A 183 -30.85 -1.57 17.53
C ASN A 183 -30.00 -1.04 16.36
N GLN A 184 -30.38 -1.43 15.14
CA GLN A 184 -29.67 -1.05 13.92
C GLN A 184 -29.71 0.44 13.63
N LYS A 185 -30.62 1.21 14.25
CA LYS A 185 -30.64 2.68 14.20
C LYS A 185 -29.31 3.32 14.63
N TYR A 186 -28.53 2.62 15.45
CA TYR A 186 -27.22 3.09 15.91
C TYR A 186 -26.09 2.84 14.91
N LEU A 187 -26.32 2.05 13.86
CA LEU A 187 -25.28 1.68 12.89
C LEU A 187 -25.00 2.81 11.91
N GLU A 188 -26.04 3.43 11.37
CA GLU A 188 -25.91 4.50 10.39
C GLU A 188 -25.14 5.70 10.96
N PRO A 189 -25.45 6.22 12.17
CA PRO A 189 -24.63 7.27 12.77
C PRO A 189 -23.17 6.84 12.97
N LEU A 190 -22.91 5.59 13.37
CA LEU A 190 -21.53 5.11 13.53
C LEU A 190 -20.79 5.19 12.20
N PHE A 191 -21.38 4.61 11.15
CA PHE A 191 -20.80 4.57 9.82
C PHE A 191 -20.55 5.98 9.26
N THR A 192 -21.57 6.84 9.30
CA THR A 192 -21.51 8.20 8.76
C THR A 192 -20.44 9.03 9.47
N TRP A 193 -20.44 9.02 10.81
CA TRP A 193 -19.45 9.78 11.59
C TRP A 193 -18.03 9.23 11.41
N THR A 194 -17.85 7.91 11.31
CA THR A 194 -16.54 7.28 11.02
C THR A 194 -16.04 7.63 9.62
N LEU A 195 -16.90 7.60 8.60
CA LEU A 195 -16.54 7.94 7.23
C LEU A 195 -16.15 9.42 7.10
N ILE A 196 -16.99 10.33 7.59
CA ILE A 196 -16.73 11.77 7.59
C ILE A 196 -15.46 12.08 8.39
N GLY A 197 -15.35 11.52 9.61
CA GLY A 197 -14.18 11.71 10.48
C GLY A 197 -12.88 11.23 9.82
N THR A 198 -12.92 10.10 9.11
CA THR A 198 -11.74 9.59 8.38
C THR A 198 -11.32 10.54 7.26
N ILE A 199 -12.25 10.92 6.38
CA ILE A 199 -11.93 11.76 5.20
C ILE A 199 -11.51 13.16 5.63
N LEU A 200 -12.32 13.83 6.47
CA LEU A 200 -12.03 15.18 6.93
C LEU A 200 -10.81 15.21 7.83
N GLY A 201 -10.67 14.24 8.75
CA GLY A 201 -9.52 14.14 9.63
C GLY A 201 -8.22 13.94 8.84
N ALA A 202 -8.24 13.04 7.86
CA ALA A 202 -7.08 12.80 7.01
C ALA A 202 -6.68 14.06 6.23
N ARG A 203 -7.65 14.74 5.62
CA ARG A 203 -7.41 15.95 4.83
C ARG A 203 -6.95 17.12 5.70
N LEU A 204 -7.62 17.39 6.82
CA LEU A 204 -7.23 18.45 7.74
C LEU A 204 -5.87 18.19 8.36
N GLY A 205 -5.56 16.95 8.74
CA GLY A 205 -4.22 16.59 9.20
C GLY A 205 -3.17 16.91 8.15
N HIS A 206 -3.41 16.57 6.88
CA HIS A 206 -2.47 16.88 5.82
C HIS A 206 -2.25 18.39 5.66
N VAL A 207 -3.34 19.15 5.56
CA VAL A 207 -3.29 20.60 5.36
C VAL A 207 -2.63 21.29 6.56
N ILE A 208 -2.98 20.93 7.79
CA ILE A 208 -2.42 21.58 8.99
C ILE A 208 -0.92 21.33 9.13
N PHE A 209 -0.45 20.10 8.88
CA PHE A 209 0.93 19.72 9.17
C PHE A 209 1.90 19.88 8.00
N TYR A 210 1.41 19.76 6.76
CA TYR A 210 2.28 19.72 5.58
C TYR A 210 2.02 20.85 4.59
N GLN A 211 0.79 21.36 4.49
CA GLN A 211 0.40 22.37 3.49
C GLN A 211 -0.56 23.45 4.05
N PRO A 212 -0.18 24.19 5.11
CA PRO A 212 -1.06 25.15 5.77
C PRO A 212 -1.45 26.33 4.88
N GLU A 213 -0.67 26.64 3.84
CA GLU A 213 -0.93 27.66 2.84
C GLU A 213 -2.26 27.47 2.09
N LEU A 214 -2.76 26.23 1.97
CA LEU A 214 -4.03 25.94 1.31
C LEU A 214 -5.23 26.60 1.98
N PHE A 215 -5.17 26.90 3.29
CA PHE A 215 -6.22 27.67 3.97
C PHE A 215 -6.39 29.08 3.39
N LYS A 216 -5.35 29.65 2.77
CA LYS A 216 -5.40 30.98 2.15
C LYS A 216 -5.53 30.89 0.64
N GLU A 217 -4.79 29.99 0.01
CA GLU A 217 -4.66 29.94 -1.44
C GLU A 217 -5.80 29.20 -2.15
N ASP A 218 -6.40 28.20 -1.51
CA ASP A 218 -7.47 27.39 -2.09
C ASP A 218 -8.35 26.78 -0.98
N PHE A 219 -9.01 27.66 -0.21
CA PHE A 219 -9.73 27.29 1.01
C PHE A 219 -10.74 26.14 0.82
N TRP A 220 -11.49 26.15 -0.29
CA TRP A 220 -12.50 25.14 -0.55
C TRP A 220 -11.89 23.76 -0.84
N SER A 221 -10.67 23.68 -1.38
CA SER A 221 -9.94 22.43 -1.59
C SER A 221 -9.55 21.72 -0.29
N VAL A 222 -9.60 22.42 0.85
CA VAL A 222 -9.36 21.82 2.16
C VAL A 222 -10.51 20.89 2.56
N PHE A 223 -11.74 21.18 2.13
CA PHE A 223 -12.94 20.47 2.58
C PHE A 223 -13.64 19.69 1.47
N LEU A 224 -13.42 20.08 0.22
CA LEU A 224 -14.08 19.52 -0.96
C LEU A 224 -13.04 18.93 -1.92
N PRO A 225 -13.40 17.89 -2.70
CA PRO A 225 -12.52 17.25 -3.68
C PRO A 225 -12.36 18.09 -4.97
N ILE A 226 -12.18 19.40 -4.83
CA ILE A 226 -12.06 20.36 -5.92
C ILE A 226 -10.86 21.28 -5.68
N SER A 227 -10.24 21.73 -6.76
CA SER A 227 -9.37 22.90 -6.78
C SER A 227 -10.19 24.08 -7.24
N THR A 228 -10.03 25.23 -6.57
CA THR A 228 -10.54 26.52 -7.04
C THR A 228 -9.42 27.39 -7.62
N LYS A 229 -8.16 26.98 -7.41
CA LYS A 229 -7.00 27.59 -8.06
C LYS A 229 -7.06 27.32 -9.58
N ASN A 230 -7.07 28.39 -10.37
CA ASN A 230 -7.18 28.38 -11.84
C ASN A 230 -8.51 27.81 -12.40
N GLY A 231 -9.62 28.03 -11.68
CA GLY A 231 -10.96 27.57 -12.07
C GLY A 231 -11.44 26.37 -11.26
N LEU A 232 -12.71 25.98 -11.44
CA LEU A 232 -13.31 24.88 -10.69
C LEU A 232 -12.97 23.55 -11.37
N LYS A 233 -12.07 22.78 -10.75
CA LYS A 233 -11.64 21.47 -11.25
C LYS A 233 -11.85 20.41 -10.20
N PHE A 234 -12.47 19.30 -10.56
CA PHE A 234 -12.51 18.11 -9.71
C PHE A 234 -11.12 17.50 -9.64
N THR A 235 -10.54 17.46 -8.44
CA THR A 235 -9.19 16.94 -8.18
C THR A 235 -9.21 15.68 -7.31
N GLY A 236 -10.35 15.34 -6.73
CA GLY A 236 -10.40 14.32 -5.68
C GLY A 236 -9.81 14.82 -4.37
N PHE A 237 -9.82 13.98 -3.34
CA PHE A 237 -9.07 14.24 -2.11
C PHE A 237 -7.64 13.70 -2.27
N SER A 238 -6.73 14.55 -2.73
CA SER A 238 -5.27 14.31 -2.63
C SER A 238 -4.74 14.85 -1.30
N GLY A 239 -3.55 14.44 -0.87
CA GLY A 239 -2.95 14.90 0.39
C GLY A 239 -3.77 14.49 1.62
N LEU A 240 -3.58 13.25 2.07
CA LEU A 240 -4.29 12.65 3.20
C LEU A 240 -3.28 12.16 4.23
N ALA A 241 -3.42 12.61 5.49
CA ALA A 241 -2.53 12.22 6.59
C ALA A 241 -3.21 11.24 7.55
N SER A 242 -2.63 10.06 7.72
CA SER A 242 -3.14 9.01 8.61
C SER A 242 -3.28 9.43 10.08
N HIS A 243 -2.37 10.29 10.57
CA HIS A 243 -2.42 10.82 11.94
C HIS A 243 -3.66 11.70 12.17
N GLY A 244 -4.00 12.56 11.21
CA GLY A 244 -5.22 13.38 11.26
C GLY A 244 -6.48 12.52 11.25
N ALA A 245 -6.52 11.48 10.42
CA ALA A 245 -7.60 10.50 10.40
C ALA A 245 -7.74 9.80 11.76
N THR A 246 -6.63 9.40 12.37
CA THR A 246 -6.60 8.70 13.66
C THR A 246 -7.15 9.59 14.79
N ILE A 247 -6.70 10.84 14.86
CA ILE A 247 -7.18 11.81 15.86
C ILE A 247 -8.69 12.03 15.71
N ALA A 248 -9.16 12.27 14.48
CA ALA A 248 -10.57 12.45 14.20
C ALA A 248 -11.37 11.20 14.62
N LEU A 249 -10.92 10.00 14.27
CA LEU A 249 -11.59 8.75 14.64
C LEU A 249 -11.68 8.50 16.14
N ILE A 250 -10.67 8.92 16.93
CA ILE A 250 -10.76 8.89 18.40
C ILE A 250 -11.92 9.77 18.87
N PHE A 251 -11.97 11.03 18.43
CA PHE A 251 -13.03 11.96 18.82
C PHE A 251 -14.41 11.52 18.33
N THR A 252 -14.50 11.05 17.09
CA THR A 252 -15.71 10.48 16.50
C THR A 252 -16.22 9.29 17.33
N THR A 253 -15.33 8.38 17.72
CA THR A 253 -15.71 7.21 18.53
C THR A 253 -16.18 7.63 19.91
N LEU A 254 -15.49 8.58 20.57
CA LEU A 254 -15.90 9.12 21.86
C LEU A 254 -17.26 9.82 21.76
N TYR A 255 -17.47 10.67 20.75
CA TYR A 255 -18.73 11.34 20.49
C TYR A 255 -19.87 10.33 20.29
N TYR A 256 -19.67 9.36 19.39
CA TYR A 256 -20.63 8.29 19.15
C TYR A 256 -20.95 7.53 20.45
N SER A 257 -19.91 7.14 21.19
CA SER A 257 -20.05 6.36 22.42
C SER A 257 -20.84 7.09 23.49
N PHE A 258 -20.54 8.37 23.73
CA PHE A 258 -21.13 9.13 24.83
C PHE A 258 -22.47 9.77 24.48
N LYS A 259 -22.65 10.22 23.24
CA LYS A 259 -23.85 10.99 22.84
C LYS A 259 -24.88 10.15 22.10
N ILE A 260 -24.45 9.20 21.28
CA ILE A 260 -25.34 8.46 20.39
C ILE A 260 -25.74 7.12 21.01
N ILE A 261 -24.79 6.18 21.12
CA ILE A 261 -25.10 4.83 21.62
C ILE A 261 -25.14 4.75 23.16
N LYS A 262 -24.53 5.72 23.85
CA LYS A 262 -24.46 5.80 25.32
C LYS A 262 -23.93 4.49 25.94
N LYS A 263 -22.83 3.99 25.39
CA LYS A 263 -22.08 2.83 25.92
C LYS A 263 -20.65 3.25 26.28
N ASN A 264 -19.92 2.40 26.97
CA ASN A 264 -18.50 2.60 27.24
C ASN A 264 -17.72 2.66 25.91
N PRO A 265 -16.80 3.62 25.69
CA PRO A 265 -15.99 3.69 24.47
C PRO A 265 -15.27 2.39 24.12
N PHE A 266 -14.78 1.66 25.13
CA PHE A 266 -14.13 0.37 24.91
C PHE A 266 -15.06 -0.70 24.34
N TRP A 267 -16.37 -0.63 24.61
CA TRP A 267 -17.35 -1.48 23.95
C TRP A 267 -17.41 -1.22 22.44
N VAL A 268 -17.32 0.05 22.04
CA VAL A 268 -17.31 0.46 20.64
C VAL A 268 -15.99 0.04 19.97
N TYR A 269 -14.86 0.34 20.62
CA TYR A 269 -13.52 -0.03 20.14
C TYR A 269 -13.33 -1.54 19.97
N ASP A 270 -13.86 -2.37 20.86
CA ASP A 270 -13.80 -3.83 20.72
C ASP A 270 -14.41 -4.32 19.40
N ARG A 271 -15.49 -3.67 18.95
CA ARG A 271 -16.24 -4.05 17.75
C ARG A 271 -15.65 -3.43 16.50
N ILE A 272 -15.29 -2.16 16.57
CA ILE A 272 -14.59 -1.47 15.48
C ILE A 272 -13.23 -2.11 15.21
N GLY A 273 -12.49 -2.54 16.24
CA GLY A 273 -11.17 -3.19 16.07
C GLY A 273 -11.22 -4.44 15.20
N ILE A 274 -12.30 -5.24 15.29
CA ILE A 274 -12.52 -6.39 14.41
C ILE A 274 -12.60 -5.93 12.95
N VAL A 275 -13.41 -4.91 12.69
CA VAL A 275 -13.69 -4.41 11.34
C VAL A 275 -12.50 -3.67 10.76
N VAL A 276 -11.78 -2.88 11.58
CA VAL A 276 -10.58 -2.15 11.19
C VAL A 276 -9.44 -3.10 10.84
N ALA A 277 -9.32 -4.27 11.49
CA ALA A 277 -8.34 -5.27 11.08
C ALA A 277 -8.55 -5.70 9.61
N LEU A 278 -9.80 -5.94 9.20
CA LEU A 278 -10.11 -6.26 7.80
C LEU A 278 -9.89 -5.04 6.88
N GLY A 279 -10.31 -3.85 7.31
CA GLY A 279 -10.06 -2.61 6.58
C GLY A 279 -8.58 -2.35 6.33
N GLY A 280 -7.74 -2.57 7.35
CA GLY A 280 -6.28 -2.46 7.25
C GLY A 280 -5.69 -3.42 6.22
N ALA A 281 -6.22 -4.65 6.11
CA ALA A 281 -5.81 -5.58 5.06
C ALA A 281 -6.11 -5.04 3.66
N PHE A 282 -7.31 -4.49 3.44
CA PHE A 282 -7.66 -3.86 2.16
C PHE A 282 -6.79 -2.65 1.85
N VAL A 283 -6.52 -1.78 2.82
CA VAL A 283 -5.62 -0.62 2.63
C VAL A 283 -4.24 -1.08 2.17
N ARG A 284 -3.70 -2.15 2.77
CA ARG A 284 -2.41 -2.72 2.37
C ARG A 284 -2.42 -3.35 0.98
N ILE A 285 -3.51 -3.98 0.57
CA ILE A 285 -3.71 -4.42 -0.82
C ILE A 285 -3.74 -3.20 -1.75
N GLY A 286 -4.34 -2.10 -1.32
CA GLY A 286 -4.30 -0.83 -2.04
C GLY A 286 -2.87 -0.33 -2.25
N ASN A 287 -2.05 -0.28 -1.17
CA ASN A 287 -0.64 0.13 -1.29
C ASN A 287 0.14 -0.78 -2.25
N PHE A 288 -0.17 -2.08 -2.29
CA PHE A 288 0.42 -3.01 -3.24
C PHE A 288 0.08 -2.63 -4.70
N PHE A 289 -1.18 -2.30 -5.03
CA PHE A 289 -1.54 -1.79 -6.35
C PHE A 289 -0.79 -0.50 -6.72
N ASN A 290 -0.56 0.38 -5.76
CA ASN A 290 0.18 1.63 -5.97
C ASN A 290 1.70 1.46 -5.98
N SER A 291 2.25 0.27 -5.73
CA SER A 291 3.70 0.06 -5.55
C SER A 291 4.32 0.93 -4.44
N GLU A 292 3.57 1.23 -3.38
CA GLU A 292 4.01 2.02 -2.23
C GLU A 292 4.35 1.13 -1.05
N ILE A 293 5.23 1.56 -0.13
CA ILE A 293 5.55 0.81 1.10
C ILE A 293 6.24 -0.53 0.76
N VAL A 294 7.14 -0.50 -0.23
CA VAL A 294 7.86 -1.69 -0.71
C VAL A 294 8.86 -2.23 0.33
N GLY A 295 9.23 -3.49 0.13
CA GLY A 295 10.23 -4.15 0.94
C GLY A 295 11.67 -3.74 0.61
N LYS A 296 12.60 -4.25 1.42
CA LYS A 296 14.03 -4.30 1.11
C LYS A 296 14.27 -5.19 -0.11
N ALA A 297 15.40 -4.94 -0.77
CA ALA A 297 15.90 -5.76 -1.85
C ALA A 297 16.05 -7.24 -1.40
N VAL A 298 15.61 -8.17 -2.24
CA VAL A 298 15.61 -9.62 -1.98
C VAL A 298 16.29 -10.37 -3.11
N ASP A 299 16.70 -11.62 -2.87
CA ASP A 299 17.17 -12.54 -3.91
C ASP A 299 16.15 -12.65 -5.06
N PRO A 300 16.59 -12.45 -6.33
CA PRO A 300 15.74 -12.61 -7.51
C PRO A 300 14.99 -13.94 -7.59
N ASN A 301 15.54 -15.02 -7.02
CA ASN A 301 14.96 -16.37 -7.02
C ASN A 301 14.07 -16.64 -5.80
N SER A 302 13.92 -15.67 -4.88
CA SER A 302 12.97 -15.81 -3.78
C SER A 302 11.56 -15.95 -4.33
N PRO A 303 10.72 -16.85 -3.78
CA PRO A 303 9.33 -16.99 -4.20
C PRO A 303 8.47 -15.74 -3.93
N LEU A 304 9.01 -14.80 -3.13
CA LEU A 304 8.38 -13.51 -2.82
C LEU A 304 9.09 -12.34 -3.52
N ALA A 305 10.00 -12.58 -4.46
CA ALA A 305 10.65 -11.52 -5.20
C ALA A 305 9.66 -10.87 -6.19
N ILE A 306 9.41 -9.58 -5.98
CA ILE A 306 8.60 -8.76 -6.87
C ILE A 306 9.37 -7.49 -7.23
N LEU A 307 9.54 -7.24 -8.51
CA LEU A 307 10.05 -5.96 -9.04
C LEU A 307 8.86 -5.03 -9.25
N PHE A 308 8.95 -3.81 -8.72
CA PHE A 308 7.89 -2.80 -8.77
C PHE A 308 8.34 -1.65 -9.68
N PRO A 309 8.08 -1.66 -11.01
CA PRO A 309 8.55 -0.60 -11.91
C PRO A 309 8.08 0.79 -11.51
N GLN A 310 6.86 0.86 -10.97
CA GLN A 310 6.15 2.09 -10.59
C GLN A 310 6.48 2.58 -9.17
N GLN A 311 7.41 1.95 -8.44
CA GLN A 311 7.77 2.41 -7.09
C GLN A 311 8.40 3.81 -7.14
N SER A 312 8.23 4.59 -6.07
CA SER A 312 8.95 5.86 -5.91
C SER A 312 10.47 5.63 -5.87
N SER A 313 11.21 6.59 -6.43
CA SER A 313 12.68 6.64 -6.37
C SER A 313 13.23 6.82 -4.96
N GLU A 314 12.40 7.29 -4.03
CA GLU A 314 12.72 7.40 -2.59
C GLU A 314 13.08 6.04 -1.97
N TYR A 315 12.61 4.93 -2.54
CA TYR A 315 12.96 3.58 -2.10
C TYR A 315 14.31 3.10 -2.68
N GLY A 316 15.01 3.93 -3.44
CA GLY A 316 16.25 3.58 -4.13
C GLY A 316 16.01 2.85 -5.45
N PRO A 317 16.99 2.08 -5.95
CA PRO A 317 16.91 1.47 -7.27
C PRO A 317 15.76 0.47 -7.38
N THR A 318 15.18 0.39 -8.58
CA THR A 318 14.08 -0.52 -8.91
C THR A 318 14.59 -1.93 -9.14
N VAL A 319 14.60 -2.71 -8.06
CA VAL A 319 15.10 -4.08 -8.01
C VAL A 319 14.05 -4.98 -7.35
N PRO A 320 14.15 -6.32 -7.47
CA PRO A 320 13.27 -7.23 -6.77
C PRO A 320 13.30 -7.01 -5.26
N ARG A 321 12.10 -6.87 -4.68
CA ARG A 321 11.87 -6.55 -3.27
C ARG A 321 10.82 -7.47 -2.66
N TYR A 322 10.85 -7.59 -1.34
CA TYR A 322 9.76 -8.24 -0.61
C TYR A 322 8.46 -7.43 -0.74
N PRO A 323 7.28 -8.06 -0.94
CA PRO A 323 6.00 -7.38 -0.94
C PRO A 323 5.51 -7.14 0.49
N GLY A 324 6.19 -6.25 1.22
CA GLY A 324 5.90 -5.94 2.63
C GLY A 324 4.42 -5.59 2.87
N GLN A 325 3.78 -4.94 1.90
CA GLN A 325 2.35 -4.61 1.94
C GLN A 325 1.48 -5.87 2.01
N LEU A 326 1.75 -6.89 1.20
CA LEU A 326 0.99 -8.14 1.23
C LEU A 326 1.25 -8.94 2.51
N LEU A 327 2.48 -8.90 3.04
CA LEU A 327 2.80 -9.52 4.33
C LEU A 327 2.01 -8.85 5.47
N GLU A 328 1.95 -7.52 5.51
CA GLU A 328 1.09 -6.79 6.45
C GLU A 328 -0.40 -7.13 6.22
N ALA A 329 -0.87 -7.16 4.96
CA ALA A 329 -2.25 -7.45 4.62
C ALA A 329 -2.70 -8.82 5.12
N VAL A 330 -1.88 -9.85 4.92
CA VAL A 330 -2.13 -11.20 5.42
C VAL A 330 -2.17 -11.21 6.95
N GLY A 331 -1.22 -10.53 7.62
CA GLY A 331 -1.22 -10.40 9.08
C GLY A 331 -2.49 -9.76 9.62
N TYR A 332 -2.97 -8.69 8.99
CA TYR A 332 -4.21 -8.00 9.38
C TYR A 332 -5.46 -8.82 9.07
N PHE A 333 -5.48 -9.57 7.97
CA PHE A 333 -6.58 -10.50 7.66
C PHE A 333 -6.66 -11.66 8.66
N LEU A 334 -5.51 -12.26 9.03
CA LEU A 334 -5.46 -13.28 10.07
C LEU A 334 -5.88 -12.74 11.44
N LEU A 335 -5.50 -11.49 11.75
CA LEU A 335 -5.98 -10.80 12.95
C LEU A 335 -7.51 -10.63 12.93
N PHE A 336 -8.09 -10.23 11.80
CA PHE A 336 -9.54 -10.16 11.64
C PHE A 336 -10.20 -11.53 11.93
N ILE A 337 -9.70 -12.61 11.33
CA ILE A 337 -10.22 -13.96 11.57
C ILE A 337 -10.14 -14.33 13.05
N LEU A 338 -9.00 -14.09 13.70
CA LEU A 338 -8.80 -14.36 15.11
C LEU A 338 -9.81 -13.60 15.98
N LEU A 339 -9.92 -12.28 15.78
CA LEU A 339 -10.84 -11.43 16.56
C LEU A 339 -12.29 -11.83 16.32
N TRP A 340 -12.66 -12.16 15.07
CA TRP A 340 -14.00 -12.64 14.73
C TRP A 340 -14.34 -13.96 15.43
N ILE A 341 -13.40 -14.92 15.42
CA ILE A 341 -13.58 -16.20 16.12
C ILE A 341 -13.74 -15.96 17.62
N LEU A 342 -12.86 -15.15 18.23
CA LEU A 342 -12.95 -14.84 19.66
C LEU A 342 -14.25 -14.13 20.02
N TYR A 343 -14.67 -13.17 19.20
CA TYR A 343 -15.94 -12.46 19.36
C TYR A 343 -17.16 -13.40 19.27
N ARG A 344 -17.14 -14.38 18.35
CA ARG A 344 -18.28 -15.30 18.09
C ARG A 344 -18.33 -16.51 19.01
N LYS A 345 -17.18 -17.04 19.41
CA LYS A 345 -17.07 -18.35 20.07
C LYS A 345 -16.75 -18.27 21.56
N THR A 346 -16.51 -17.07 22.09
CA THR A 346 -16.15 -16.88 23.49
C THR A 346 -16.93 -15.73 24.13
N ASN A 347 -16.82 -15.59 25.45
CA ASN A 347 -17.44 -14.50 26.21
C ASN A 347 -16.62 -13.19 26.18
N LYS A 348 -15.60 -13.08 25.32
CA LYS A 348 -14.72 -11.90 25.28
C LYS A 348 -15.40 -10.62 24.84
N LYS A 349 -16.49 -10.71 24.07
CA LYS A 349 -17.32 -9.55 23.71
C LYS A 349 -17.99 -8.84 24.90
N TYR A 350 -18.04 -9.51 26.06
CA TYR A 350 -18.57 -9.00 27.32
C TYR A 350 -17.49 -8.43 28.25
N GLN A 351 -16.22 -8.44 27.84
CA GLN A 351 -15.09 -7.90 28.61
C GLN A 351 -14.57 -6.65 27.89
N GLN A 352 -15.14 -5.48 28.23
CA GLN A 352 -14.95 -4.24 27.48
C GLN A 352 -13.47 -3.83 27.42
N GLY A 353 -12.95 -3.70 26.21
CA GLY A 353 -11.57 -3.32 25.88
C GLY A 353 -10.66 -4.52 25.61
N TRP A 354 -11.09 -5.75 25.92
CA TRP A 354 -10.22 -6.92 25.76
C TRP A 354 -9.89 -7.22 24.30
N LEU A 355 -10.89 -7.17 23.41
CA LEU A 355 -10.68 -7.42 21.97
C LEU A 355 -9.87 -6.30 21.33
N PHE A 356 -10.11 -5.06 21.73
CA PHE A 356 -9.36 -3.90 21.26
C PHE A 356 -7.89 -3.93 21.71
N GLY A 357 -7.64 -4.31 22.96
CA GLY A 357 -6.27 -4.47 23.45
C GLY A 357 -5.51 -5.57 22.71
N LEU A 358 -6.17 -6.71 22.42
CA LEU A 358 -5.59 -7.77 21.60
C LEU A 358 -5.34 -7.31 20.15
N PHE A 359 -6.27 -6.59 19.57
CA PHE A 359 -6.13 -5.94 18.26
C PHE A 359 -4.89 -5.04 18.23
N PHE A 360 -4.70 -4.18 19.24
CA PHE A 360 -3.50 -3.33 19.35
C PHE A 360 -2.23 -4.16 19.42
N ILE A 361 -2.14 -5.15 20.31
CA ILE A 361 -0.92 -5.96 20.45
C ILE A 361 -0.55 -6.62 19.13
N ILE A 362 -1.51 -7.29 18.47
CA ILE A 362 -1.20 -8.09 17.28
C ILE A 362 -0.98 -7.21 16.06
N LEU A 363 -1.79 -6.17 15.84
CA LEU A 363 -1.61 -5.26 14.70
C LEU A 363 -0.22 -4.62 14.74
N TRP A 364 0.17 -4.11 15.90
CA TRP A 364 1.48 -3.47 16.07
C TRP A 364 2.63 -4.47 16.12
N ALA A 365 2.39 -5.72 16.55
CA ALA A 365 3.38 -6.79 16.40
C ALA A 365 3.60 -7.16 14.92
N VAL A 366 2.54 -7.30 14.12
CA VAL A 366 2.65 -7.52 12.67
C VAL A 366 3.46 -6.40 12.03
N ARG A 367 3.13 -5.14 12.35
CA ARG A 367 3.92 -3.99 11.89
C ARG A 367 5.38 -4.11 12.30
N PHE A 368 5.67 -4.33 13.58
CA PHE A 368 7.03 -4.44 14.10
C PHE A 368 7.88 -5.50 13.35
N PHE A 369 7.30 -6.68 13.11
CA PHE A 369 8.01 -7.77 12.43
C PHE A 369 8.15 -7.55 10.92
N VAL A 370 7.12 -7.03 10.24
CA VAL A 370 7.22 -6.76 8.81
C VAL A 370 8.16 -5.58 8.52
N GLU A 371 8.32 -4.64 9.45
CA GLU A 371 9.23 -3.51 9.28
C GLU A 371 10.70 -3.93 9.12
N PHE A 372 11.11 -5.12 9.61
CA PHE A 372 12.45 -5.66 9.31
C PHE A 372 12.67 -5.89 7.80
N LEU A 373 11.59 -6.13 7.07
CA LEU A 373 11.55 -6.43 5.64
C LEU A 373 11.29 -5.20 4.78
N LYS A 374 11.07 -4.03 5.38
CA LYS A 374 10.65 -2.83 4.66
C LYS A 374 11.78 -1.87 4.42
N GLU A 375 11.70 -1.21 3.27
CA GLU A 375 12.57 -0.07 2.99
C GLU A 375 12.07 1.14 3.80
N PRO A 376 12.97 1.95 4.40
CA PRO A 376 12.59 3.17 5.08
C PRO A 376 11.84 4.13 4.14
N GLN A 377 10.82 4.79 4.67
CA GLN A 377 10.04 5.80 3.96
C GLN A 377 10.68 7.17 4.20
N GLY A 378 11.71 7.49 3.44
CA GLY A 378 12.53 8.68 3.64
C GLY A 378 13.49 8.53 4.83
N ASP A 379 13.87 9.66 5.43
CA ASP A 379 14.85 9.69 6.51
C ASP A 379 14.32 9.01 7.78
N GLU A 380 15.11 8.09 8.36
CA GLU A 380 14.78 7.51 9.64
C GLU A 380 15.00 8.52 10.78
N PHE A 381 13.90 9.03 11.32
CA PHE A 381 13.94 10.00 12.42
C PHE A 381 14.34 9.40 13.78
N ILE A 382 14.13 8.09 13.98
CA ILE A 382 14.37 7.42 15.26
C ILE A 382 15.08 6.09 15.02
N GLN A 383 16.33 6.00 15.47
CA GLN A 383 17.07 4.74 15.56
C GLN A 383 17.51 4.52 17.01
N ILE A 384 16.91 3.53 17.67
CA ILE A 384 17.23 3.21 19.07
C ILE A 384 17.51 1.71 19.17
N GLY A 385 18.73 1.35 19.58
CA GLY A 385 19.10 -0.05 19.84
C GLY A 385 19.00 -0.98 18.62
N GLY A 386 19.19 -0.44 17.40
CA GLY A 386 19.06 -1.20 16.15
C GLY A 386 17.63 -1.34 15.62
N LEU A 387 16.64 -0.71 16.27
CA LEU A 387 15.27 -0.63 15.80
C LEU A 387 15.02 0.68 15.05
N ASN A 388 14.28 0.61 13.95
CA ASN A 388 13.89 1.78 13.16
C ASN A 388 12.64 2.49 13.71
N THR A 389 12.29 3.63 13.11
CA THR A 389 11.15 4.47 13.52
C THR A 389 9.85 3.67 13.60
N GLY A 390 9.54 2.85 12.60
CA GLY A 390 8.31 2.05 12.57
C GLY A 390 8.23 1.05 13.72
N GLN A 391 9.35 0.43 14.07
CA GLN A 391 9.46 -0.53 15.17
C GLN A 391 9.37 0.15 16.53
N VAL A 392 10.11 1.24 16.74
CA VAL A 392 10.10 1.99 18.01
C VAL A 392 8.70 2.50 18.30
N LEU A 393 8.00 3.05 17.29
CA LEU A 393 6.62 3.53 17.45
C LEU A 393 5.61 2.40 17.70
N SER A 394 5.90 1.17 17.29
CA SER A 394 5.00 0.03 17.52
C SER A 394 4.98 -0.43 18.99
N ILE A 395 6.09 -0.29 19.72
CA ILE A 395 6.24 -0.77 21.10
C ILE A 395 5.24 -0.10 22.07
N PRO A 396 5.09 1.25 22.10
CA PRO A 396 4.10 1.90 22.97
C PRO A 396 2.67 1.41 22.75
N PHE A 397 2.27 1.13 21.51
CA PHE A 397 0.93 0.65 21.22
C PHE A 397 0.73 -0.81 21.65
N MET A 398 1.75 -1.65 21.53
CA MET A 398 1.72 -3.01 22.09
C MET A 398 1.57 -2.97 23.61
N ILE A 399 2.33 -2.12 24.30
CA ILE A 399 2.22 -1.93 25.75
C ILE A 399 0.82 -1.43 26.12
N ALA A 400 0.31 -0.42 25.40
CA ALA A 400 -1.04 0.09 25.62
C ALA A 400 -2.09 -1.02 25.48
N GLY A 401 -1.96 -1.89 24.46
CA GLY A 401 -2.84 -3.05 24.29
C GLY A 401 -2.81 -4.01 25.49
N VAL A 402 -1.63 -4.30 26.03
CA VAL A 402 -1.48 -5.13 27.26
C VAL A 402 -2.17 -4.46 28.46
N VAL A 403 -1.92 -3.17 28.66
CA VAL A 403 -2.54 -2.39 29.75
C VAL A 403 -4.06 -2.41 29.64
N ILE A 404 -4.61 -2.16 28.45
CA ILE A 404 -6.05 -2.21 28.18
C ILE A 404 -6.61 -3.60 28.51
N MET A 405 -5.92 -4.69 28.11
CA MET A 405 -6.38 -6.05 28.43
C MET A 405 -6.36 -6.35 29.93
N ILE A 406 -5.39 -5.84 30.69
CA ILE A 406 -5.35 -6.01 32.15
C ILE A 406 -6.52 -5.24 32.80
N ILE A 407 -6.72 -3.99 32.39
CA ILE A 407 -7.78 -3.11 32.91
C ILE A 407 -9.18 -3.66 32.56
N SER A 408 -9.35 -4.22 31.35
CA SER A 408 -10.63 -4.77 30.87
C SER A 408 -11.22 -5.85 31.80
N LYS A 409 -10.39 -6.51 32.62
CA LYS A 409 -10.86 -7.50 33.61
C LYS A 409 -11.84 -6.90 34.62
N LYS A 410 -11.76 -5.58 34.87
CA LYS A 410 -12.63 -4.82 35.76
C LYS A 410 -13.91 -4.32 35.07
N PHE A 411 -13.98 -4.36 33.74
CA PHE A 411 -15.08 -3.83 32.93
C PHE A 411 -15.83 -4.96 32.22
N LYS A 412 -16.29 -5.93 32.99
CA LYS A 412 -17.16 -7.01 32.49
C LYS A 412 -18.61 -6.54 32.55
N ILE A 413 -19.37 -6.90 31.53
CA ILE A 413 -20.80 -6.67 31.45
C ILE A 413 -21.53 -8.00 31.28
N THR A 414 -22.77 -8.06 31.72
CA THR A 414 -23.69 -9.16 31.45
C THR A 414 -24.18 -9.11 30.01
N GLN A 415 -24.83 -10.18 29.56
CA GLN A 415 -25.50 -10.16 28.26
C GLN A 415 -26.56 -9.06 28.22
N ALA A 416 -27.43 -8.93 29.23
CA ALA A 416 -28.48 -7.91 29.25
C ALA A 416 -27.92 -6.48 29.13
N GLU A 417 -26.82 -6.16 29.81
CA GLU A 417 -26.15 -4.85 29.70
C GLU A 417 -25.49 -4.62 28.33
N ASN A 418 -25.09 -5.70 27.65
CA ASN A 418 -24.53 -5.65 26.31
C ASN A 418 -25.59 -5.29 25.26
N GLU A 419 -26.82 -5.76 25.44
CA GLU A 419 -27.94 -5.49 24.55
C GLU A 419 -28.34 -4.00 24.57
N LYS A 420 -29.05 -3.58 23.53
CA LYS A 420 -29.68 -2.26 23.44
C LYS A 420 -30.77 -2.32 22.37
N PRO A 421 -31.88 -3.03 22.63
CA PRO A 421 -32.90 -3.31 21.62
C PRO A 421 -33.66 -2.05 21.18
N GLU A 422 -33.67 -1.00 22.01
CA GLU A 422 -34.38 0.25 21.73
C GLU A 422 -33.55 1.29 21.02
#